data_AF-A0A2V8MJT1-F1
#
_entry.id   AF-A0A2V8MJT1-F1
#
_cell.length_a   1.000
_cell.length_b   1.000
_cell.length_c   1.000
_cell.angle_alpha   90.00
_cell.angle_beta   90.00
_cell.angle_gamma   90.00
#
_symmetry.space_group_name_H-M   'P 1'
#
loop_
_entity.id
_entity.type
_entity.pdbx_description
1 polymer ?
#
loop_
_entity_poly.entity_id
_entity_poly.type
_entity_poly.pdbx_seq_one_letter_code
_entity_poly.pdbx_strand_id
1 'polypeptide(L)'
;MSPSQLWRFLPLGYLFSILIETPVLLIGLSKRHPIKRRLFAGVWLTACTYPIVVLVMPLVLAGASRAIYLVIAETFAPVAECALFWFAYGEAAEFGRRSMWQDFTAVIIANLASFAGGEVMSAYGWFGLFN
;
A
#
# COMPACT_ATOMS: atom_id res chain seq x y z
N MET A 1 6.44 15.58 12.48
CA MET A 1 5.94 14.72 13.57
C MET A 1 7.10 14.16 14.40
N SER A 2 6.89 13.95 15.69
CA SER A 2 7.84 13.21 16.52
C SER A 2 7.73 11.70 16.25
N PRO A 3 8.81 10.90 16.49
CA PRO A 3 8.76 9.44 16.31
C PRO A 3 7.59 8.77 17.05
N SER A 4 7.23 9.26 18.24
CA SER A 4 6.12 8.69 19.03
C SER A 4 4.75 8.91 18.38
N GLN A 5 4.55 9.97 17.61
CA GLN A 5 3.32 10.20 16.85
C GLN A 5 3.21 9.21 15.68
N LEU A 6 4.32 8.96 14.98
CA LEU A 6 4.36 8.00 13.87
C LEU A 6 4.00 6.58 14.34
N TRP A 7 4.53 6.15 15.48
CA TRP A 7 4.21 4.86 16.09
C TRP A 7 2.75 4.73 16.54
N ARG A 8 2.12 5.82 17.00
CA ARG A 8 0.68 5.81 17.34
C ARG A 8 -0.19 5.75 16.09
N PHE A 9 0.24 6.40 15.02
CA PHE A 9 -0.46 6.42 13.74
C PHE A 9 -0.38 5.07 13.02
N LEU A 10 0.76 4.39 13.09
CA LEU A 10 1.03 3.12 12.40
C LEU A 10 -0.11 2.09 12.50
N PRO A 11 -0.55 1.65 13.69
CA PRO A 11 -1.57 0.58 13.78
C PRO A 11 -2.93 1.01 13.23
N LEU A 12 -3.32 2.28 13.43
CA LEU A 12 -4.60 2.80 12.95
C LEU A 12 -4.61 2.92 11.43
N GLY A 13 -3.57 3.52 10.87
CA GLY A 13 -3.47 3.66 9.43
C GLY A 13 -3.25 2.33 8.71
N TYR A 14 -2.54 1.38 9.33
CA TYR A 14 -2.40 0.02 8.79
C TYR A 14 -3.76 -0.68 8.68
N LEU A 15 -4.58 -0.65 9.73
CA LEU A 15 -5.93 -1.24 9.69
C LEU A 15 -6.81 -0.55 8.66
N PHE A 16 -6.72 0.78 8.55
CA PHE A 16 -7.44 1.55 7.55
C PHE A 16 -7.03 1.16 6.12
N SER A 17 -5.73 1.03 5.85
CA SER A 17 -5.20 0.58 4.56
C SER A 17 -5.72 -0.81 4.21
N ILE A 18 -5.68 -1.77 5.13
CA ILE A 18 -6.23 -3.11 4.91
C ILE A 18 -7.72 -3.06 4.54
N LEU A 19 -8.50 -2.24 5.25
CA LEU A 19 -9.94 -2.10 5.01
C LEU A 19 -10.26 -1.59 3.60
N ILE A 20 -9.38 -0.78 3.01
CA ILE A 20 -9.53 -0.25 1.64
C ILE A 20 -8.95 -1.20 0.60
N GLU A 21 -7.73 -1.69 0.83
CA GLU A 21 -6.99 -2.51 -0.14
C GLU A 21 -7.64 -3.88 -0.34
N THR A 22 -8.09 -4.50 0.75
CA THR A 22 -8.61 -5.88 0.70
C THR A 22 -9.83 -6.01 -0.22
N PRO A 23 -10.85 -5.14 -0.17
CA PRO A 23 -11.95 -5.16 -1.14
C PRO A 23 -11.49 -5.01 -2.59
N VAL A 24 -10.53 -4.12 -2.85
CA VAL A 24 -10.00 -3.89 -4.20
C VAL A 24 -9.31 -5.16 -4.71
N LEU A 25 -8.49 -5.80 -3.88
CA LEU A 25 -7.82 -7.06 -4.23
C LEU A 25 -8.79 -8.23 -4.37
N LEU A 26 -9.82 -8.30 -3.52
CA LEU A 26 -10.86 -9.32 -3.60
C LEU A 26 -11.59 -9.29 -4.94
N ILE A 27 -11.79 -8.12 -5.52
CA ILE A 27 -12.51 -7.93 -6.79
C ILE A 27 -11.53 -7.97 -7.97
N GLY A 28 -10.38 -7.29 -7.85
CA GLY A 28 -9.46 -7.02 -8.95
C GLY A 28 -8.53 -8.18 -9.31
N LEU A 29 -8.10 -8.98 -8.32
CA LEU A 29 -7.18 -10.10 -8.56
C LEU A 29 -7.80 -11.15 -9.50
N SER A 30 -6.95 -11.70 -10.37
CA SER A 30 -7.36 -12.71 -11.35
C SER A 30 -7.97 -13.95 -10.68
N LYS A 31 -8.87 -14.63 -11.41
CA LYS A 31 -9.66 -15.78 -10.90
C LYS A 31 -8.81 -16.97 -10.42
N ARG A 32 -7.51 -17.00 -10.74
CA ARG A 32 -6.56 -18.02 -10.27
C ARG A 32 -6.34 -18.01 -8.76
N HIS A 33 -6.53 -16.85 -8.12
CA HIS A 33 -6.28 -16.70 -6.68
C HIS A 33 -7.52 -17.06 -5.86
N PRO A 34 -7.46 -18.06 -4.96
CA PRO A 34 -8.53 -18.32 -4.02
C PRO A 34 -8.69 -17.16 -3.03
N ILE A 35 -9.91 -17.01 -2.48
CA ILE A 35 -10.27 -15.91 -1.55
C ILE A 35 -9.26 -15.77 -0.41
N LYS A 36 -8.79 -16.89 0.17
CA LYS A 36 -7.78 -16.88 1.24
C LYS A 36 -6.50 -16.14 0.85
N ARG A 37 -6.01 -16.31 -0.38
CA ARG A 37 -4.82 -15.60 -0.88
C ARG A 37 -5.09 -14.12 -1.10
N ARG A 38 -6.29 -13.77 -1.59
CA ARG A 38 -6.69 -12.37 -1.79
C ARG A 38 -6.76 -11.60 -0.48
N LEU A 39 -7.35 -12.21 0.56
CA LEU A 39 -7.39 -11.65 1.91
C LEU A 39 -5.99 -11.53 2.53
N PHE A 40 -5.18 -12.59 2.43
CA PHE A 40 -3.82 -12.54 2.97
C PHE A 40 -2.96 -11.50 2.25
N ALA A 41 -3.08 -11.37 0.92
CA ALA A 41 -2.35 -10.35 0.17
C ALA A 41 -2.65 -8.95 0.68
N GLY A 42 -3.93 -8.62 0.93
CA GLY A 42 -4.31 -7.31 1.47
C GLY A 42 -3.80 -7.03 2.89
N VAL A 43 -3.47 -8.04 3.68
CA VAL A 43 -2.87 -7.85 5.01
C VAL A 43 -1.35 -7.81 4.92
N TRP A 44 -0.77 -8.77 4.20
CA TRP A 44 0.67 -9.01 4.14
C TRP A 44 1.42 -7.94 3.37
N LEU A 45 0.90 -7.52 2.21
CA LEU A 45 1.55 -6.51 1.37
C LEU A 45 1.70 -5.19 2.15
N THR A 46 0.59 -4.71 2.70
CA THR A 46 0.54 -3.52 3.55
C THR A 46 1.44 -3.67 4.78
N ALA A 47 1.51 -4.87 5.40
CA ALA A 47 2.38 -5.10 6.55
C ALA A 47 3.87 -4.91 6.22
N CYS A 48 4.27 -5.21 4.99
CA CYS A 48 5.65 -5.05 4.53
C CYS A 48 5.97 -3.61 4.10
N THR A 49 5.02 -2.89 3.48
CA THR A 49 5.28 -1.57 2.88
C THR A 49 4.91 -0.41 3.79
N TYR A 50 3.82 -0.53 4.56
CA TYR A 50 3.29 0.56 5.37
C TYR A 50 4.24 1.05 6.48
N PRO A 51 4.96 0.18 7.23
CA PRO A 51 5.94 0.65 8.20
C PRO A 51 7.08 1.46 7.58
N ILE A 52 7.48 1.13 6.34
CA ILE A 52 8.51 1.88 5.63
C ILE A 52 7.96 3.26 5.26
N VAL A 53 6.75 3.31 4.72
CA VAL A 53 6.07 4.57 4.37
C VAL A 53 5.85 5.46 5.58
N VAL A 54 5.45 4.92 6.73
CA VAL A 54 5.06 5.72 7.90
C VAL A 54 6.23 6.03 8.83
N LEU A 55 7.16 5.09 9.04
CA LEU A 55 8.22 5.25 10.03
C LEU A 55 9.55 5.67 9.41
N VAL A 56 9.86 5.18 8.20
CA VAL A 56 11.19 5.36 7.60
C VAL A 56 11.21 6.56 6.66
N MET A 57 10.27 6.63 5.72
CA MET A 57 10.27 7.71 4.72
C MET A 57 10.20 9.12 5.30
N PRO A 58 9.39 9.42 6.34
CA PRO A 58 9.36 10.76 6.92
C PRO A 58 10.68 11.18 7.55
N LEU A 59 11.47 10.22 8.05
CA LEU A 59 12.78 10.49 8.65
C LEU A 59 13.86 10.69 7.57
N VAL A 60 13.85 9.86 6.53
CA VAL A 60 14.80 9.94 5.42
C VAL A 60 14.55 11.20 4.57
N LEU A 61 13.30 11.62 4.43
CA LEU A 61 12.87 12.75 3.60
C LEU A 61 12.49 13.99 4.43
N ALA A 62 12.95 14.09 5.68
CA ALA A 62 12.55 15.16 6.61
C ALA A 62 12.82 16.59 6.07
N GLY A 63 13.78 16.76 5.17
CA GLY A 63 14.10 18.04 4.52
C GLY A 63 13.50 18.22 3.12
N ALA A 64 12.76 17.23 2.60
CA ALA A 64 12.15 17.29 1.28
C ALA A 64 10.80 18.02 1.33
N SER A 65 10.36 18.55 0.17
CA SER A 65 9.01 19.08 0.05
C SER A 65 7.98 17.96 0.13
N ARG A 66 6.75 18.30 0.56
CA ARG A 66 5.62 17.36 0.58
C ARG A 66 5.40 16.69 -0.78
N ALA A 67 5.53 17.43 -1.87
CA ALA A 67 5.37 16.89 -3.22
C ALA A 67 6.41 15.80 -3.53
N ILE A 68 7.67 16.00 -3.16
CA ILE A 68 8.74 15.00 -3.33
C ILE A 68 8.46 13.77 -2.49
N TYR A 69 8.05 13.96 -1.23
CA TYR A 69 7.65 12.85 -0.36
C TYR A 69 6.54 12.01 -1.00
N LEU A 70 5.47 12.67 -1.47
CA LEU A 70 4.31 11.99 -2.04
C LEU A 70 4.69 11.20 -3.28
N VAL A 71 5.41 11.80 -4.22
CA VAL A 71 5.87 11.12 -5.44
C VAL A 71 6.72 9.89 -5.10
N ILE A 72 7.64 9.99 -4.13
CA ILE A 72 8.47 8.86 -3.72
C ILE A 72 7.61 7.78 -3.06
N ALA A 73 6.72 8.16 -2.14
CA ALA A 73 5.87 7.20 -1.43
C ALA A 73 4.89 6.47 -2.35
N GLU A 74 4.22 7.21 -3.24
CA GLU A 74 3.27 6.71 -4.24
C GLU A 74 3.95 5.90 -5.35
N THR A 75 5.26 6.03 -5.54
CA THR A 75 6.01 5.15 -6.44
C THR A 75 6.52 3.92 -5.70
N PHE A 76 7.10 4.11 -4.52
CA PHE A 76 7.71 3.06 -3.72
C PHE A 76 6.71 1.98 -3.34
N ALA A 77 5.57 2.37 -2.75
CA ALA A 77 4.61 1.43 -2.20
C ALA A 77 4.05 0.47 -3.26
N PRO A 78 3.47 0.93 -4.39
CA PRO A 78 2.94 0.01 -5.40
C PRO A 78 4.03 -0.83 -6.07
N VAL A 79 5.23 -0.28 -6.32
CA VAL A 79 6.34 -1.06 -6.89
C VAL A 79 6.77 -2.18 -5.94
N ALA A 80 6.94 -1.86 -4.65
CA ALA A 80 7.30 -2.84 -3.63
C ALA A 80 6.20 -3.90 -3.47
N GLU A 81 4.92 -3.51 -3.45
CA GLU A 81 3.80 -4.44 -3.32
C GLU A 81 3.65 -5.35 -4.54
N CYS A 82 3.79 -4.83 -5.76
CA CYS A 82 3.80 -5.67 -6.96
C CYS A 82 4.96 -6.68 -6.92
N ALA A 83 6.15 -6.25 -6.51
CA ALA A 83 7.31 -7.13 -6.37
C ALA A 83 7.06 -8.22 -5.31
N LEU A 84 6.60 -7.85 -4.11
CA LEU A 84 6.28 -8.77 -3.04
C LEU A 84 5.15 -9.74 -3.42
N PHE A 85 4.11 -9.25 -4.10
CA PHE A 85 3.02 -10.09 -4.60
C PHE A 85 3.52 -11.10 -5.63
N TRP A 86 4.38 -10.67 -6.56
CA TRP A 86 5.00 -11.56 -7.53
C TRP A 86 5.90 -12.60 -6.87
N PHE A 87 6.71 -12.21 -5.88
CA PHE A 87 7.55 -13.16 -5.14
C PHE A 87 6.73 -14.18 -4.34
N ALA A 88 5.57 -13.79 -3.82
CA ALA A 88 4.71 -14.67 -3.04
C ALA A 88 3.80 -15.57 -3.88
N TYR A 89 3.29 -15.08 -5.02
CA TYR A 89 2.20 -15.71 -5.79
C TYR A 89 2.40 -15.70 -7.31
N GLY A 90 3.53 -15.18 -7.79
CA GLY A 90 3.90 -15.24 -9.20
C GLY A 90 4.21 -16.66 -9.63
N GLU A 91 3.80 -17.01 -10.83
CA GLU A 91 4.13 -18.27 -11.47
C GLU A 91 4.83 -17.96 -12.79
N ALA A 92 5.92 -18.65 -13.10
CA ALA A 92 6.68 -18.40 -14.34
C ALA A 92 5.81 -18.58 -15.60
N ALA A 93 4.83 -19.49 -15.56
CA ALA A 93 3.86 -19.70 -16.63
C ALA A 93 2.96 -18.48 -16.90
N GLU A 94 2.79 -17.61 -15.91
CA GLU A 94 1.96 -16.41 -15.98
C GLU A 94 2.77 -15.16 -16.35
N PHE A 95 4.10 -15.27 -16.49
CA PHE A 95 4.95 -14.15 -16.83
C PHE A 95 4.58 -13.55 -18.20
N GLY A 96 4.31 -12.24 -18.22
CA GLY A 96 3.87 -11.52 -19.42
C GLY A 96 2.42 -11.78 -19.84
N ARG A 97 1.68 -12.67 -19.14
CA ARG A 97 0.26 -12.91 -19.43
C ARG A 97 -0.62 -11.79 -18.90
N ARG A 98 -1.82 -11.68 -19.47
CA ARG A 98 -2.85 -10.74 -19.03
C ARG A 98 -3.20 -10.87 -17.54
N SER A 99 -3.17 -12.08 -17.00
CA SER A 99 -3.38 -12.38 -15.57
C SER A 99 -2.36 -11.71 -14.65
N MET A 100 -1.07 -11.74 -15.01
CA MET A 100 -0.01 -11.03 -14.28
C MET A 100 -0.28 -9.52 -14.27
N TRP A 101 -0.55 -8.94 -15.44
CA TRP A 101 -0.85 -7.51 -15.55
C TRP A 101 -2.13 -7.11 -14.81
N GLN A 102 -3.16 -7.96 -14.85
CA GLN A 102 -4.38 -7.77 -14.06
C GLN A 102 -4.07 -7.76 -12.56
N ASP A 103 -3.27 -8.71 -12.07
CA ASP A 103 -2.91 -8.79 -10.66
C ASP A 103 -2.10 -7.55 -10.23
N PHE A 104 -1.13 -7.13 -11.03
CA PHE A 104 -0.35 -5.90 -10.74
C PHE A 104 -1.22 -4.66 -10.77
N THR A 105 -2.11 -4.55 -11.75
CA THR A 105 -3.05 -3.42 -11.83
C THR A 105 -3.95 -3.39 -10.60
N ALA A 106 -4.44 -4.54 -10.14
CA ALA A 106 -5.27 -4.62 -8.93
C ALA A 106 -4.49 -4.19 -7.68
N VAL A 107 -3.23 -4.60 -7.54
CA VAL A 107 -2.35 -4.17 -6.44
C VAL A 107 -2.10 -2.65 -6.47
N ILE A 108 -1.77 -2.10 -7.64
CA ILE A 108 -1.56 -0.65 -7.80
C ILE A 108 -2.83 0.13 -7.45
N ILE A 109 -4.00 -0.30 -7.96
CA ILE A 109 -5.27 0.37 -7.65
C ILE A 109 -5.59 0.27 -6.16
N ALA A 110 -5.33 -0.88 -5.52
CA ALA A 110 -5.55 -1.05 -4.08
C ALA A 110 -4.70 -0.05 -3.28
N ASN A 111 -3.40 0.02 -3.58
CA ASN A 111 -2.47 0.91 -2.90
C ASN A 111 -2.85 2.39 -3.09
N LEU A 112 -3.14 2.81 -4.33
CA LEU A 112 -3.56 4.17 -4.65
C LEU A 112 -4.90 4.53 -4.00
N ALA A 113 -5.83 3.57 -3.89
CA ALA A 113 -7.10 3.78 -3.20
C ALA A 113 -6.88 4.00 -1.69
N SER A 114 -6.00 3.23 -1.05
CA SER A 114 -5.64 3.46 0.36
C SER A 114 -4.98 4.83 0.54
N PHE A 115 -4.07 5.21 -0.36
CA PHE A 115 -3.43 6.51 -0.32
C PHE A 115 -4.44 7.65 -0.43
N ALA A 116 -5.34 7.59 -1.43
CA ALA A 116 -6.40 8.57 -1.61
C ALA A 116 -7.32 8.65 -0.38
N GLY A 117 -7.67 7.51 0.22
CA GLY A 117 -8.41 7.47 1.48
C GLY A 117 -7.66 8.18 2.62
N GLY A 118 -6.35 7.97 2.73
CA GLY A 118 -5.50 8.64 3.71
C GLY A 118 -5.45 10.17 3.52
N GLU A 119 -5.35 10.64 2.28
CA GLU A 119 -5.37 12.07 1.95
C GLU A 119 -6.71 12.72 2.30
N VAL A 120 -7.83 12.05 2.02
CA VAL A 120 -9.16 12.51 2.43
C VAL A 120 -9.25 12.64 3.95
N MET A 121 -8.79 11.62 4.69
CA MET A 121 -8.76 11.67 6.16
C MET A 121 -7.89 12.82 6.68
N SER A 122 -6.71 13.04 6.07
CA SER A 122 -5.83 14.15 6.41
C SER A 122 -6.49 15.51 6.16
N ALA A 123 -7.24 15.67 5.06
CA ALA A 123 -7.96 16.90 4.74
C ALA A 123 -9.06 17.24 5.76
N TYR A 124 -9.67 16.23 6.40
CA TYR A 124 -10.62 16.42 7.51
C TYR A 124 -9.94 16.57 8.88
N GLY A 125 -8.60 16.71 8.94
CA GLY A 125 -7.85 16.89 10.18
C GLY A 125 -7.62 15.61 10.97
N TRP A 126 -7.93 14.44 10.40
CA TRP A 126 -7.75 13.15 11.06
C TRP A 126 -6.32 12.65 10.85
N PHE A 127 -5.53 12.61 11.93
CA PHE A 127 -4.16 12.04 11.98
C PHE A 127 -3.31 12.32 10.72
N GLY A 128 -3.16 13.59 10.33
CA GLY A 128 -2.32 13.95 9.20
C GLY A 128 -0.84 13.78 9.53
N LEU A 129 -0.10 12.95 8.76
CA LEU A 129 1.38 12.86 8.81
C LEU A 129 2.07 14.23 8.58
N PHE A 130 1.33 15.17 7.99
CA PHE A 130 1.80 16.47 7.51
C PHE A 130 1.10 17.68 8.15
N ASN A 131 0.33 17.48 9.23
CA ASN A 131 -0.18 18.60 10.05
C ASN A 131 0.90 19.13 11.00
#